data_AF-A0A3D9HZC1-F1
#
_entry.id   AF-A0A3D9HZC1-F1
#
_cell.length_a   1.000
_cell.length_b   1.000
_cell.length_c   1.000
_cell.angle_alpha   90.00
_cell.angle_beta   90.00
_cell.angle_gamma   90.00
#
_symmetry.space_group_name_H-M   'P 1'
#
loop_
_entity.id
_entity.type
_entity.pdbx_description
1 polymer ?
#
loop_
_entity_poly.entity_id
_entity_poly.type
_entity_poly.pdbx_seq_one_letter_code
_entity_poly.pdbx_strand_id
1 'polypeptide(L)' 'MLFKETLRTVRRDEMVDITRQVASRVAQSGMQEGVVIVYCTHTTAGITINENADPDVKLERSHAIE' A
#
# COMPACT_ATOMS: atom_id res chain seq x y z
N MET A 1 -2.83 4.39 -17.65
CA MET A 1 -1.56 5.03 -17.25
C MET A 1 -0.84 4.09 -16.29
N LEU A 2 0.49 4.04 -16.31
CA LEU A 2 1.27 3.21 -15.41
C LEU A 2 2.19 4.10 -14.57
N PHE A 3 2.13 3.95 -13.25
CA PHE A 3 3.01 4.63 -12.30
C PHE A 3 3.85 3.60 -11.56
N LYS A 4 5.10 3.94 -11.29
CA LYS A 4 6.01 3.12 -10.48
C LYS A 4 6.33 3.88 -9.20
N GLU A 5 6.17 3.21 -8.07
CA GLU A 5 6.58 3.69 -6.75
C GLU A 5 7.67 2.80 -6.19
N THR A 6 8.67 3.43 -5.58
CA THR A 6 9.74 2.73 -4.86
C THR A 6 9.52 2.96 -3.37
N LEU A 7 9.33 1.87 -2.62
CA LEU A 7 9.18 1.91 -1.17
C LEU A 7 10.46 1.43 -0.51
N ARG A 8 10.84 2.09 0.58
CA ARG A 8 11.93 1.66 1.44
C ARG A 8 11.34 1.06 2.71
N THR A 9 11.66 -0.20 3.00
CA THR A 9 11.36 -0.85 4.26
C THR A 9 12.62 -0.89 5.14
N VAL A 10 12.43 -0.94 6.45
CA VAL A 10 13.52 -0.95 7.44
C VAL A 10 13.46 -2.14 8.39
N ARG A 11 12.35 -2.88 8.40
CA ARG A 11 12.15 -4.09 9.21
C ARG A 11 11.93 -5.30 8.29
N ARG A 12 12.08 -6.50 8.86
CA ARG A 12 11.78 -7.76 8.17
C ARG A 12 10.31 -7.80 7.72
N ASP A 13 9.41 -7.51 8.66
CA ASP A 13 7.97 -7.42 8.44
C ASP A 13 7.51 -6.00 8.78
N GLU A 14 6.92 -5.31 7.80
CA GLU A 14 6.54 -3.90 7.92
C GLU A 14 5.27 -3.61 7.10
N MET A 15 4.29 -2.96 7.72
CA MET A 15 3.14 -2.42 7.02
C MET A 15 3.39 -0.95 6.66
N VAL A 16 3.62 -0.69 5.37
CA VAL A 16 3.78 0.68 4.85
C VAL A 16 2.45 1.18 4.31
N ASP A 17 1.94 2.27 4.87
CA ASP A 17 0.75 2.95 4.34
C ASP A 17 1.11 3.72 3.06
N ILE A 18 0.51 3.31 1.94
CA ILE A 18 0.71 3.91 0.61
C ILE A 18 -0.49 4.72 0.12
N THR A 19 -1.50 4.94 0.97
CA THR A 19 -2.78 5.57 0.58
C THR A 19 -2.56 6.95 -0.04
N ARG A 20 -1.66 7.76 0.53
CA ARG A 20 -1.35 9.11 0.03
C ARG A 20 -0.68 9.08 -1.33
N GLN A 21 0.24 8.14 -1.54
CA GLN A 21 0.94 7.94 -2.80
C GLN A 21 -0.07 7.56 -3.89
N VAL A 22 -0.93 6.57 -3.62
CA VAL A 22 -1.98 6.15 -4.56
C VAL A 22 -2.93 7.31 -4.87
N ALA A 23 -3.45 8.01 -3.87
CA ALA A 23 -4.35 9.15 -4.06
C ALA A 23 -3.72 10.27 -4.91
N SER A 24 -2.44 10.57 -4.70
CA SER A 24 -1.70 11.54 -5.50
C SER A 24 -1.60 11.12 -6.97
N ARG A 25 -1.37 9.82 -7.25
CA ARG A 25 -1.32 9.30 -8.63
C ARG A 25 -2.68 9.32 -9.30
N VAL A 26 -3.75 9.02 -8.58
CA VAL A 26 -5.12 9.14 -9.09
C VAL A 26 -5.43 10.59 -9.46
N ALA A 27 -5.12 11.54 -8.58
CA ALA A 27 -5.32 12.96 -8.86
C ALA A 27 -4.52 13.44 -10.08
N GLN A 28 -3.26 13.02 -10.20
CA GLN A 28 -2.40 13.33 -11.35
C GLN A 28 -2.92 12.74 -12.67
N SER A 29 -3.66 11.62 -12.62
CA SER A 29 -4.23 11.00 -13.82
C SER A 29 -5.40 11.79 -14.42
N GLY A 30 -6.02 12.69 -13.65
CA GLY A 30 -7.22 13.44 -14.05
C GLY A 30 -8.48 12.57 -14.18
N MET A 31 -8.43 11.30 -13.76
CA MET A 31 -9.55 10.37 -13.82
C MET A 31 -10.61 10.74 -12.79
N GLN A 32 -11.86 10.93 -13.24
CA GLN A 32 -13.00 11.19 -12.35
C GLN A 32 -13.68 9.90 -11.89
N GLU A 33 -13.78 8.91 -12.79
CA GLU A 33 -14.40 7.61 -12.52
C GLU A 33 -13.60 6.50 -13.20
N GLY A 34 -13.47 5.35 -12.52
CA GLY A 34 -12.75 4.20 -13.05
C GLY A 34 -12.22 3.29 -11.95
N VAL A 35 -11.25 2.44 -12.30
CA VAL A 35 -10.64 1.45 -11.40
C VAL A 35 -9.15 1.72 -11.28
N VAL A 36 -8.64 1.62 -10.06
CA VAL A 36 -7.20 1.69 -9.76
C VAL A 36 -6.72 0.29 -9.40
N ILE A 37 -5.68 -0.17 -10.11
CA ILE A 37 -5.02 -1.44 -9.82
C ILE A 37 -3.70 -1.14 -9.13
N VAL A 38 -3.53 -1.64 -7.91
CA VAL A 38 -2.26 -1.57 -7.16
C VAL A 38 -1.64 -2.96 -7.16
N TYR A 39 -0.40 -3.06 -7.63
CA TYR A 39 0.28 -4.33 -7.82
C TYR A 39 1.69 -4.31 -7.21
N CYS A 40 2.04 -5.38 -6.49
CA CYS A 40 3.38 -5.63 -5.98
C CYS A 40 4.08 -6.65 -6.89
N THR A 41 5.25 -6.30 -7.43
CA THR A 41 6.05 -7.20 -8.28
C THR A 41 6.96 -8.15 -7.50
N HIS A 42 6.90 -8.15 -6.16
CA HIS A 42 7.76 -8.96 -5.30
C HIS A 42 6.97 -10.15 -4.74
N THR A 43 7.61 -11.31 -4.68
CA THR A 43 6.99 -12.54 -4.15
C THR A 43 6.95 -12.58 -2.62
N THR A 44 7.75 -11.73 -1.96
CA THR A 44 7.86 -11.66 -0.49
C THR A 44 7.13 -10.47 0.12
N ALA A 45 6.30 -9.76 -0.66
CA ALA A 45 5.51 -8.63 -0.19
C ALA A 45 4.14 -8.61 -0.87
N GLY A 46 3.13 -8.13 -0.16
CA GLY A 46 1.76 -8.08 -0.65
C GLY A 46 1.15 -6.68 -0.56
N ILE A 47 -0.02 -6.54 -1.19
CA ILE A 47 -0.89 -5.37 -1.02
C ILE A 47 -2.13 -5.83 -0.27
N THR A 48 -2.54 -5.06 0.73
CA THR A 48 -3.78 -5.30 1.46
C THR A 48 -4.47 -3.96 1.71
N ILE A 49 -5.79 -3.99 1.82
CA ILE A 49 -6.61 -2.87 2.25
C ILE A 49 -7.22 -3.28 3.58
N ASN A 50 -7.02 -2.46 4.61
CA ASN A 50 -7.54 -2.71 5.94
C ASN A 50 -7.92 -1.37 6.59
N GLU A 51 -8.57 -1.44 7.75
CA GLU A 51 -8.97 -0.26 8.51
C GLU A 51 -7.73 0.52 8.97
N ASN A 52 -7.64 1.78 8.57
CA ASN A 52 -6.51 2.67 8.89
C ASN A 52 -6.81 3.56 10.12
N ALA A 53 -7.81 3.19 10.94
CA ALA A 53 -8.25 3.98 12.08
C ALA A 53 -7.48 3.66 13.38
N ASP A 54 -6.88 2.48 13.46
CA ASP A 54 -6.21 1.99 14.67
C ASP A 54 -4.75 1.59 14.37
N PRO A 55 -3.74 2.25 14.99
CA PRO A 55 -2.34 1.86 14.83
C PRO A 55 -2.04 0.44 15.34
N ASP A 56 -2.85 -0.10 16.26
CA ASP A 56 -2.66 -1.45 16.80
C ASP A 56 -2.94 -2.52 15.74
N VAL A 57 -3.81 -2.25 14.76
CA VAL A 57 -4.08 -3.14 13.63
C VAL A 57 -2.83 -3.36 12.76
N LYS A 58 -1.93 -2.36 12.67
CA LYS A 58 -0.66 -2.50 11.93
C LYS A 58 0.34 -3.38 12.69
N LEU A 59 0.36 -3.26 14.01
CA LEU A 59 1.25 -4.04 14.86
C LEU A 59 0.79 -5.49 14.96
N GLU A 60 -0.50 -5.73 15.21
CA GLU A 60 -1.10 -7.06 15.31
C GLU A 60 -0.85 -7.90 14.04
N ARG A 61 -1.05 -7.32 12.86
CA ARG A 61 -0.86 -8.05 11.60
C ARG A 61 0.59 -8.32 11.25
N SER A 62 1.54 -7.50 11.69
CA SER A 62 2.97 -7.82 11.48
C SER A 62 3.38 -9.11 12.20
N HIS A 63 2.76 -9.42 13.34
CA HIS A 63 2.96 -10.68 14.06
C HIS A 63 2.13 -11.85 13.51
N ALA A 64 1.00 -11.57 12.84
CA ALA A 64 0.15 -12.61 12.24
C ALA A 64 0.67 -13.13 10.87
N ILE A 65 1.70 -12.50 10.29
CA ILE A 65 2.30 -12.89 9.01
C ILE A 65 3.59 -13.72 9.23
N GLU A 66 4.03 -13.94 10.47
CA GLU A 66 5.03 -14.97 10.83
C GLU A 66 4.46 -16.39 10.71
#